data_AF-D3UIA1-F1
#
_entry.id   AF-D3UIA1-F1
#
_cell.length_a   1.000
_cell.length_b   1.000
_cell.length_c   1.000
_cell.angle_alpha   90.00
_cell.angle_beta   90.00
_cell.angle_gamma   90.00
#
_symmetry.space_group_name_H-M   'P 1'
#
loop_
_entity.id
_entity.type
_entity.pdbx_description
1 polymer ?
#
loop_
_entity_poly.entity_id
_entity_poly.type
_entity_poly.pdbx_seq_one_letter_code
_entity_poly.pdbx_strand_id
1 'polypeptide(L)'
;MMQIKNTLFKIFTKKYHFKKPRNFFDIEGLDGDIFTPSMAYQKIQNLQPKEEYFKDKDSFLHFTNRLESDNLIDGNEKIALHFLAQKSPHLDMQSFDSLSKHSQINQKMQKILESSIRKLAMIEYITSHSAQG
;
A
#
# COMPACT_ATOMS: atom_id res chain seq x y z
N MET A 1 8.08 -8.11 -23.18
CA MET A 1 7.64 -8.36 -21.77
C MET A 1 6.46 -7.44 -21.36
N MET A 2 5.37 -7.41 -22.14
CA MET A 2 4.19 -6.54 -21.89
C MET A 2 3.08 -7.24 -21.06
N GLN A 3 3.17 -8.56 -20.90
CA GLN A 3 2.11 -9.41 -20.35
C GLN A 3 2.00 -9.35 -18.81
N ILE A 4 3.12 -9.26 -18.09
CA ILE A 4 3.17 -9.44 -16.63
C ILE A 4 2.47 -8.28 -15.87
N LYS A 5 2.69 -7.04 -16.31
CA LYS A 5 2.10 -5.83 -15.68
C LYS A 5 0.58 -5.75 -15.86
N ASN A 6 0.07 -6.18 -17.01
CA ASN A 6 -1.38 -6.22 -17.26
C ASN A 6 -2.07 -7.26 -16.37
N THR A 7 -1.41 -8.38 -16.08
CA THR A 7 -1.94 -9.43 -15.23
C THR A 7 -1.90 -9.03 -13.75
N LEU A 8 -0.79 -8.52 -13.23
CA LEU A 8 -0.68 -8.07 -11.84
C LEU A 8 -1.68 -6.95 -11.52
N PHE A 9 -1.83 -5.98 -12.44
CA PHE A 9 -2.80 -4.90 -12.29
C PHE A 9 -4.26 -5.38 -12.36
N LYS A 10 -4.59 -6.30 -13.29
CA LYS A 10 -5.93 -6.91 -13.35
C LYS A 10 -6.24 -7.70 -12.08
N ILE A 11 -5.26 -8.40 -11.50
CA ILE A 11 -5.43 -9.17 -10.25
C ILE A 11 -5.61 -8.22 -9.06
N PHE A 12 -4.81 -7.15 -8.95
CA PHE A 12 -4.95 -6.16 -7.88
C PHE A 12 -6.32 -5.45 -7.92
N THR A 13 -6.74 -4.99 -9.10
CA THR A 13 -8.04 -4.32 -9.27
C THR A 13 -9.21 -5.27 -9.08
N LYS A 14 -9.06 -6.56 -9.44
CA LYS A 14 -10.07 -7.60 -9.17
C LYS A 14 -10.14 -7.99 -7.68
N LYS A 15 -9.01 -7.99 -6.97
CA LYS A 15 -8.93 -8.41 -5.55
C LYS A 15 -9.35 -7.31 -4.58
N TYR A 16 -8.99 -6.05 -4.86
CA TYR A 16 -9.21 -4.94 -3.93
C TYR A 16 -10.18 -3.87 -4.46
N HIS A 17 -10.75 -4.05 -5.66
CA HIS A 17 -11.75 -3.14 -6.26
C HIS A 17 -11.32 -1.66 -6.36
N PHE A 18 -10.01 -1.36 -6.36
CA PHE A 18 -9.48 0.00 -6.43
C PHE A 18 -9.23 0.49 -7.87
N LYS A 19 -9.44 1.79 -8.13
CA LYS A 19 -8.94 2.46 -9.36
C LYS A 19 -7.42 2.62 -9.29
N LYS A 20 -6.75 2.61 -10.46
CA LYS A 20 -5.28 2.65 -10.62
C LYS A 20 -4.61 3.66 -9.67
N PRO A 21 -3.72 3.24 -8.75
CA PRO A 21 -2.94 4.19 -7.97
C PRO A 21 -1.95 4.85 -8.92
N ARG A 22 -2.01 6.18 -9.04
CA ARG A 22 -1.14 6.92 -9.97
C ARG A 22 0.33 6.82 -9.58
N ASN A 23 0.66 6.71 -8.29
CA ASN A 23 2.01 7.07 -7.82
C ASN A 23 3.02 5.92 -7.62
N PHE A 24 2.63 4.65 -7.68
CA PHE A 24 3.60 3.55 -7.44
C PHE A 24 4.14 2.93 -8.73
N PHE A 25 3.42 3.08 -9.84
CA PHE A 25 3.80 2.58 -11.15
C PHE A 25 4.30 3.69 -12.07
N ASP A 26 4.58 4.88 -11.54
CA ASP A 26 5.09 5.99 -12.35
C ASP A 26 6.42 5.57 -12.99
N ILE A 27 6.44 5.63 -14.32
CA ILE A 27 7.56 5.25 -15.17
C ILE A 27 8.48 6.47 -15.23
N GLU A 28 9.66 6.37 -14.63
CA GLU A 28 10.72 7.36 -14.88
C GLU A 28 11.39 7.00 -16.21
N GLY A 29 11.03 7.71 -17.28
CA GLY A 29 11.66 7.61 -18.60
C GLY A 29 10.95 6.65 -19.56
N LEU A 30 10.48 7.20 -20.68
CA LEU A 30 10.09 6.47 -21.89
C LEU A 30 11.24 6.55 -22.92
N ASP A 31 12.49 6.35 -22.47
CA ASP A 31 13.64 6.34 -23.37
C ASP A 31 13.99 4.90 -23.75
N GLY A 32 13.33 4.42 -24.81
CA GLY A 32 13.57 3.09 -25.40
C GLY A 32 12.87 1.93 -24.68
N ASP A 33 13.01 0.73 -25.24
CA ASP A 33 12.42 -0.56 -24.81
C ASP A 33 12.82 -1.01 -23.37
N ILE A 34 13.48 -0.16 -22.60
CA ILE A 34 13.98 -0.45 -21.26
C ILE A 34 12.97 0.04 -20.23
N PHE A 35 12.33 -0.91 -19.56
CA PHE A 35 11.39 -0.63 -18.47
C PHE A 35 12.14 -0.57 -17.14
N THR A 36 12.45 0.62 -16.65
CA THR A 36 13.01 0.79 -15.30
C THR A 36 11.87 0.81 -14.26
N PRO A 37 11.90 -0.03 -13.21
CA PRO A 37 10.91 0.05 -12.13
C PRO A 37 11.07 1.38 -11.39
N SER A 38 9.94 1.99 -10.98
CA SER A 38 9.95 3.24 -10.21
C SER A 38 10.77 3.07 -8.91
N MET A 39 11.37 4.16 -8.42
CA MET A 39 12.07 4.13 -7.13
C MET A 39 11.17 3.63 -5.99
N ALA A 40 9.89 4.00 -6.01
CA ALA A 40 8.91 3.54 -5.03
C ALA A 40 8.70 2.02 -5.10
N TYR A 41 8.60 1.45 -6.32
CA TYR A 41 8.44 0.01 -6.51
C TYR A 41 9.67 -0.76 -6.00
N GLN A 42 10.88 -0.30 -6.33
CA GLN A 42 12.12 -0.93 -5.86
C GLN A 42 12.22 -0.90 -4.34
N LYS A 43 11.90 0.24 -3.71
CA LYS A 43 11.85 0.36 -2.24
C LYS A 43 10.88 -0.63 -1.61
N ILE A 44 9.71 -0.83 -2.21
CA ILE A 44 8.71 -1.79 -1.74
C ILE A 44 9.21 -3.23 -1.88
N GLN A 45 9.89 -3.57 -2.98
CA GLN A 45 10.49 -4.90 -3.15
C GLN A 45 11.55 -5.21 -2.10
N ASN A 46 12.24 -4.18 -1.60
CA ASN A 46 13.25 -4.29 -0.55
C ASN A 46 12.65 -4.32 0.88
N LEU A 47 11.32 -4.26 1.03
CA LEU A 47 10.67 -4.49 2.31
C LEU A 47 10.69 -5.99 2.63
N GLN A 48 11.00 -6.32 3.89
CA GLN A 48 10.95 -7.70 4.42
C GLN A 48 9.53 -8.29 4.33
N PRO A 49 9.36 -9.63 4.46
CA PRO A 49 8.08 -10.30 4.26
C PRO A 49 6.93 -9.75 5.12
N LYS A 50 5.75 -9.74 4.50
CA LYS A 50 4.48 -9.20 5.00
C LYS A 50 4.06 -9.67 6.41
N GLU A 51 4.40 -10.89 6.79
CA GLU A 51 3.85 -11.58 7.97
C GLU A 51 4.24 -10.90 9.29
N GLU A 52 5.38 -10.22 9.33
CA GLU A 52 5.84 -9.53 10.55
C GLU A 52 5.08 -8.22 10.79
N TYR A 53 4.70 -7.50 9.74
CA TYR A 53 4.14 -6.14 9.89
C TYR A 53 2.70 -6.09 10.38
N PHE A 54 1.92 -7.15 10.15
CA PHE A 54 0.50 -7.21 10.55
C PHE A 54 0.27 -8.07 11.80
N LYS A 55 1.35 -8.56 12.42
CA LYS A 55 1.29 -9.47 13.57
C LYS A 55 0.67 -8.81 14.81
N ASP A 56 1.14 -7.62 15.12
CA ASP A 56 0.71 -6.85 16.28
C ASP A 56 0.85 -5.34 16.03
N LYS A 57 0.26 -4.55 16.92
CA LYS A 57 0.18 -3.10 16.78
C LYS A 57 1.56 -2.46 16.74
N ASP A 58 2.50 -2.90 17.58
CA ASP A 58 3.82 -2.29 17.65
C ASP A 58 4.61 -2.56 16.37
N SER A 59 4.55 -3.79 15.85
CA SER A 59 5.13 -4.19 14.56
C SER A 59 4.53 -3.37 13.41
N PHE A 60 3.22 -3.16 13.42
CA PHE A 60 2.54 -2.33 12.42
C PHE A 60 2.97 -0.87 12.52
N LEU A 61 3.05 -0.30 13.72
CA LEU A 61 3.49 1.09 13.90
C LEU A 61 4.95 1.28 13.48
N HIS A 62 5.84 0.34 13.80
CA HIS A 62 7.20 0.32 13.28
C HIS A 62 7.24 0.28 11.76
N PHE A 63 6.37 -0.53 11.14
CA PHE A 63 6.25 -0.57 9.70
C PHE A 63 5.80 0.78 9.11
N THR A 64 4.80 1.45 9.70
CA THR A 64 4.38 2.78 9.23
C THR A 64 5.50 3.82 9.32
N ASN A 65 6.35 3.76 10.35
CA ASN A 65 7.52 4.65 10.48
C ASN A 65 8.52 4.40 9.35
N ARG A 66 8.76 3.13 8.99
CA ARG A 66 9.62 2.76 7.86
C ARG A 66 9.05 3.24 6.53
N LEU A 67 7.74 3.08 6.31
CA LEU A 67 7.11 3.56 5.08
C LEU A 67 7.24 5.08 4.91
N GLU A 68 7.14 5.83 6.00
CA GLU A 68 7.35 7.28 5.99
C GLU A 68 8.82 7.61 5.71
N SER A 69 9.78 6.96 6.38
CA SER A 69 11.22 7.20 6.14
C SER A 69 11.62 6.89 4.69
N ASP A 70 11.00 5.88 4.10
CA ASP A 70 11.25 5.47 2.72
C ASP A 70 10.52 6.37 1.69
N ASN A 71 9.76 7.38 2.15
CA ASN A 71 8.92 8.26 1.34
C ASN A 71 7.82 7.51 0.56
N LEU A 72 7.32 6.39 1.09
CA LEU A 72 6.23 5.61 0.50
C LEU A 72 4.85 6.12 0.95
N ILE A 73 4.80 6.74 2.13
CA ILE A 73 3.65 7.46 2.66
C ILE A 73 4.06 8.84 3.18
N ASP A 74 3.13 9.77 3.27
CA ASP A 74 3.33 11.08 3.93
C ASP A 74 2.90 11.08 5.41
N GLY A 75 3.14 12.19 6.11
CA GLY A 75 2.80 12.32 7.53
C GLY A 75 1.29 12.25 7.83
N ASN A 76 0.42 12.69 6.92
CA ASN A 76 -1.04 12.56 7.11
C ASN A 76 -1.47 11.10 6.95
N GLU A 77 -0.87 10.39 6.00
CA GLU A 77 -1.10 8.97 5.78
C GLU A 77 -0.58 8.14 6.96
N LYS A 78 0.57 8.50 7.54
CA LYS A 78 1.04 7.90 8.80
C LYS A 78 0.03 8.05 9.93
N ILE A 79 -0.49 9.27 10.16
CA ILE A 79 -1.53 9.53 11.17
C ILE A 79 -2.78 8.67 10.90
N ALA A 80 -3.18 8.53 9.64
CA ALA A 80 -4.31 7.71 9.25
C ALA A 80 -4.08 6.21 9.51
N LEU A 81 -2.89 5.68 9.20
CA LEU A 81 -2.53 4.30 9.53
C LEU A 81 -2.44 4.07 11.04
N HIS A 82 -1.95 5.04 11.81
CA HIS A 82 -1.97 4.98 13.29
C HIS A 82 -3.40 4.92 13.83
N PHE A 83 -4.31 5.74 13.28
CA PHE A 83 -5.72 5.69 13.62
C PHE A 83 -6.33 4.31 13.34
N LEU A 84 -6.04 3.72 12.17
CA LEU A 84 -6.49 2.37 11.83
C LEU A 84 -5.96 1.33 12.83
N ALA A 85 -4.67 1.38 13.16
CA ALA A 85 -4.05 0.47 14.12
C ALA A 85 -4.64 0.56 15.53
N GLN A 86 -5.16 1.73 15.91
CA GLN A 86 -5.77 1.95 17.22
C GLN A 86 -7.24 1.55 17.30
N LYS A 87 -7.98 1.67 16.19
CA LYS A 87 -9.44 1.53 16.17
C LYS A 87 -9.89 0.22 15.52
N SER A 88 -9.04 -0.40 14.73
CA SER A 88 -9.35 -1.65 14.05
C SER A 88 -9.32 -2.81 15.04
N PRO A 89 -10.32 -3.72 15.02
CA PRO A 89 -10.30 -4.93 15.85
C PRO A 89 -9.19 -5.90 15.43
N HIS A 90 -8.80 -5.88 14.16
CA HIS A 90 -7.75 -6.71 13.59
C HIS A 90 -6.87 -5.89 12.64
N LEU A 91 -5.59 -6.25 12.51
CA LEU A 91 -4.65 -5.58 11.61
C LEU A 91 -4.68 -6.24 10.23
N ASP A 92 -5.77 -6.04 9.51
CA ASP A 92 -5.96 -6.57 8.16
C ASP A 92 -6.71 -5.59 7.25
N MET A 93 -6.62 -5.80 5.94
CA MET A 93 -7.24 -4.91 4.95
C MET A 93 -8.77 -4.85 5.07
N GLN A 94 -9.41 -5.94 5.48
CA GLN A 94 -10.87 -6.00 5.57
C GLN A 94 -11.39 -5.12 6.71
N SER A 95 -10.73 -5.17 7.85
CA SER A 95 -11.05 -4.38 9.04
C SER A 95 -10.75 -2.90 8.79
N PHE A 96 -9.64 -2.60 8.10
CA PHE A 96 -9.31 -1.23 7.71
C PHE A 96 -10.31 -0.63 6.71
N ASP A 97 -10.71 -1.38 5.68
CA ASP A 97 -11.70 -0.93 4.70
C ASP A 97 -13.06 -0.65 5.38
N SER A 98 -13.49 -1.54 6.27
CA SER A 98 -14.73 -1.37 7.04
C SER A 98 -14.69 -0.10 7.92
N LEU A 99 -13.58 0.12 8.61
CA LEU A 99 -13.40 1.29 9.48
C LEU A 99 -13.36 2.59 8.67
N SER A 100 -12.75 2.60 7.49
CA SER A 100 -12.66 3.79 6.62
C SER A 100 -14.02 4.28 6.11
N LYS A 101 -15.02 3.40 6.07
CA LYS A 101 -16.39 3.68 5.62
C LYS A 101 -17.32 4.11 6.76
N HIS A 102 -16.83 4.21 7.99
CA HIS A 102 -17.65 4.55 9.14
C HIS A 102 -18.16 6.00 9.06
N SER A 103 -19.48 6.19 9.27
CA SER A 103 -20.19 7.46 9.04
C SER A 103 -19.73 8.63 9.94
N GLN A 104 -19.00 8.34 11.02
CA GLN A 104 -18.49 9.35 11.96
C GLN A 104 -17.15 9.96 11.55
N ILE A 105 -16.53 9.48 10.46
CA ILE A 105 -15.27 10.02 9.94
C ILE A 105 -15.59 11.15 8.96
N ASN A 106 -14.97 12.32 9.15
CA ASN A 106 -15.16 13.43 8.21
C ASN A 106 -14.60 13.11 6.81
N GLN A 107 -15.16 13.73 5.77
CA GLN A 107 -14.81 13.43 4.37
C GLN A 107 -13.32 13.60 4.04
N LYS A 108 -12.62 14.54 4.70
CA LYS A 108 -11.19 14.76 4.47
C LYS A 108 -10.39 13.57 5.00
N MET A 109 -10.67 13.14 6.23
CA MET A 109 -10.01 11.99 6.85
C MET A 109 -10.36 10.69 6.13
N GLN A 110 -11.60 10.55 5.68
CA GLN A 110 -12.03 9.41 4.87
C GLN A 110 -11.18 9.28 3.61
N LYS A 111 -10.96 10.38 2.87
CA LYS A 111 -10.09 10.37 1.68
C LYS A 111 -8.64 9.98 1.99
N ILE A 112 -8.09 10.44 3.11
CA ILE A 112 -6.73 10.10 3.54
C ILE A 112 -6.66 8.61 3.91
N LEU A 113 -7.66 8.08 4.63
CA LEU A 113 -7.76 6.66 4.96
C LEU A 113 -7.86 5.79 3.71
N GLU A 114 -8.73 6.14 2.77
CA GLU A 114 -8.85 5.43 1.50
C GLU A 114 -7.55 5.46 0.68
N SER A 115 -6.84 6.60 0.66
CA SER A 115 -5.51 6.68 0.04
C SER A 115 -4.54 5.74 0.74
N SER A 116 -4.45 5.81 2.07
CA SER A 116 -3.52 5.05 2.89
C SER A 116 -3.75 3.53 2.77
N ILE A 117 -5.01 3.09 2.81
CA ILE A 117 -5.39 1.68 2.63
C ILE A 117 -5.02 1.20 1.24
N ARG A 118 -5.25 2.00 0.18
CA ARG A 118 -4.81 1.67 -1.18
C ARG A 118 -3.31 1.48 -1.28
N LYS A 119 -2.53 2.39 -0.67
CA LYS A 119 -1.07 2.29 -0.63
C LYS A 119 -0.62 1.02 0.09
N LEU A 120 -1.20 0.77 1.25
CA LEU A 120 -0.88 -0.38 2.08
C LEU A 120 -1.22 -1.71 1.38
N ALA A 121 -2.38 -1.81 0.73
CA ALA A 121 -2.77 -2.97 -0.06
C ALA A 121 -1.82 -3.20 -1.25
N MET A 122 -1.29 -2.13 -1.85
CA MET A 122 -0.32 -2.26 -2.93
C MET A 122 1.04 -2.76 -2.42
N ILE A 123 1.49 -2.28 -1.26
CA ILE A 123 2.72 -2.76 -0.62
C ILE A 123 2.57 -4.24 -0.23
N GLU A 124 1.44 -4.61 0.37
CA GLU A 124 1.07 -5.98 0.68
C GLU A 124 1.09 -6.87 -0.58
N TYR A 125 0.55 -6.36 -1.67
CA TYR A 125 0.50 -7.08 -2.94
C TYR A 125 1.90 -7.31 -3.53
N ILE A 126 2.75 -6.28 -3.59
CA ILE A 126 4.10 -6.41 -4.14
C ILE A 126 4.93 -7.35 -3.30
N THR A 127 4.97 -7.16 -1.98
CA THR A 127 5.78 -7.99 -1.06
C THR A 127 5.38 -9.47 -1.06
N SER A 128 4.09 -9.77 -1.25
CA SER A 128 3.60 -11.16 -1.36
C SER A 128 3.91 -11.84 -2.71
N HIS A 129 4.17 -11.07 -3.77
CA HIS A 129 4.43 -11.60 -5.12
C HIS A 129 5.90 -11.44 -5.55
N SER A 130 6.69 -10.59 -4.88
CA SER A 130 8.14 -10.49 -5.07
C SER A 130 8.91 -11.64 -4.42
N ALA A 131 8.30 -12.35 -3.46
CA ALA A 131 8.88 -13.55 -2.83
C ALA A 131 8.84 -14.81 -3.73
N GLN A 132 8.31 -14.71 -4.95
CA GLN A 132 8.25 -15.82 -5.93
C GLN A 132 9.25 -15.66 -7.10
N GLY A 133 10.21 -14.74 -6.98
CA GLY A 133 11.24 -14.46 -8.00
C GLY A 133 12.60 -15.05 -7.63
#